data_AF-A0AAD6MBC7-F1
#
_entry.id   AF-A0AAD6MBC7-F1
#
_cell.length_a   1.000
_cell.length_b   1.000
_cell.length_c   1.000
_cell.angle_alpha   90.00
_cell.angle_beta   90.00
_cell.angle_gamma   90.00
#
_symmetry.space_group_name_H-M   'P 1'
#
loop_
_entity.id
_entity.type
_entity.pdbx_description
1 polymer ?
#
loop_
_entity_poly.entity_id
_entity_poly.type
_entity_poly.pdbx_seq_one_letter_code
_entity_poly.pdbx_strand_id
1 'polypeptide(L)'
;MADLLQKFNLKKAAIQKALGNLSDKGKMSFKEYGKQKIHLTLILTMQNCSKSWMSRRELLVRLRAVCSICGRYVFQRKIRTLESNLALQQIRDKEAKLRKGVNYAWAFEVKEMEDKLVKLRKGVTLVRPEERKAIEEMYSEKLSQWRKRMFKDVWGGITENSPQDLKEFKEELGLEYDEDVSVSLQSFSDLLQRCKNRARGQ
;
A
#
# COMPACT_ATOMS: atom_id res chain seq x y z
N MET A 1 -46.31 37.00 -25.02
CA MET A 1 -45.95 35.91 -25.97
C MET A 1 -44.86 36.33 -26.95
N ALA A 2 -44.91 37.53 -27.53
CA ALA A 2 -43.87 38.04 -28.43
C ALA A 2 -42.46 38.08 -27.78
N ASP A 3 -42.35 38.49 -26.52
CA ASP A 3 -41.05 38.56 -25.81
C ASP A 3 -40.45 37.20 -25.46
N LEU A 4 -41.28 36.17 -25.30
CA LEU A 4 -40.84 34.79 -25.08
C LEU A 4 -40.39 34.11 -26.39
N LEU A 5 -41.02 34.45 -27.50
CA LEU A 5 -40.71 33.89 -28.82
C LEU A 5 -39.56 34.64 -29.53
N GLN A 6 -39.30 35.89 -29.16
CA GLN A 6 -38.11 36.63 -29.57
C GLN A 6 -36.82 35.96 -29.07
N LYS A 7 -36.85 35.30 -27.90
CA LYS A 7 -35.74 34.48 -27.40
C LYS A 7 -35.39 33.28 -28.30
N PHE A 8 -36.31 32.88 -29.18
CA PHE A 8 -36.13 31.82 -30.18
C PHE A 8 -35.86 32.38 -31.60
N ASN A 9 -35.38 33.63 -31.73
CA ASN A 9 -35.02 34.28 -33.01
C ASN A 9 -36.17 34.43 -34.03
N LEU A 10 -37.42 34.45 -33.59
CA LEU A 10 -38.57 34.66 -34.48
C LEU A 10 -38.94 36.15 -34.58
N LYS A 11 -39.00 36.67 -35.81
CA LYS A 11 -39.39 38.07 -36.07
C LYS A 11 -40.86 38.30 -35.67
N LYS A 12 -41.13 39.40 -34.97
CA LYS A 12 -42.48 39.77 -34.47
C LYS A 12 -43.56 39.75 -35.57
N ALA A 13 -43.23 40.21 -36.77
CA ALA A 13 -44.12 40.19 -37.93
C ALA A 13 -44.48 38.77 -38.41
N ALA A 14 -43.53 37.83 -38.35
CA ALA A 14 -43.76 36.43 -38.70
C ALA A 14 -44.68 35.73 -37.69
N ILE A 15 -44.52 36.03 -36.40
CA ILE A 15 -45.37 35.52 -35.32
C ILE A 15 -46.81 36.04 -35.48
N GLN A 16 -46.97 37.34 -35.76
CA GLN A 16 -48.30 37.93 -36.01
C GLN A 16 -48.97 37.35 -37.25
N LYS A 17 -48.22 37.15 -38.35
CA LYS A 17 -48.75 36.50 -39.57
C LYS A 17 -49.13 35.04 -39.33
N ALA A 18 -48.34 34.29 -38.55
CA ALA A 18 -48.66 32.91 -38.19
C ALA A 18 -49.89 32.80 -37.29
N LEU A 19 -50.04 33.70 -36.30
CA LEU A 19 -51.23 33.78 -35.44
C LEU A 19 -52.48 34.21 -36.23
N GLY A 20 -52.34 35.15 -37.16
CA GLY A 20 -53.39 35.50 -38.13
C GLY A 20 -53.82 34.28 -38.94
N ASN A 21 -52.87 33.58 -39.57
CA ASN A 21 -53.15 32.36 -40.34
C ASN A 21 -53.80 31.24 -39.50
N LEU A 22 -53.45 31.10 -38.21
CA LEU A 22 -54.05 30.11 -37.29
C LEU A 22 -55.46 30.52 -36.85
N SER A 23 -55.71 31.82 -36.78
CA SER A 23 -57.01 32.40 -36.52
C SER A 23 -57.93 32.26 -37.74
N ASP A 24 -57.43 32.54 -38.94
CA ASP A 24 -58.15 32.39 -40.20
C ASP A 24 -58.50 30.92 -40.48
N LYS A 25 -57.63 29.98 -40.04
CA LYS A 25 -57.88 28.52 -40.07
C LYS A 25 -58.83 28.03 -38.96
N GLY A 26 -59.38 28.92 -38.13
CA GLY A 26 -60.34 28.59 -37.07
C GLY A 26 -59.78 27.76 -35.90
N LYS A 27 -58.44 27.61 -35.80
CA LYS A 27 -57.79 26.84 -34.71
C LYS A 27 -57.54 27.68 -33.46
N MET A 28 -57.56 29.00 -33.59
CA MET A 28 -57.47 29.95 -32.50
C MET A 28 -58.59 30.98 -32.65
N SER A 29 -59.26 31.32 -31.55
CA SER A 29 -60.12 32.49 -31.51
C SER A 29 -59.30 33.70 -31.06
N PHE A 30 -59.66 34.89 -31.51
CA PHE A 30 -59.05 36.12 -31.01
C PHE A 30 -60.13 37.07 -30.51
N LYS A 31 -59.79 37.84 -29.48
CA LYS A 31 -60.63 38.93 -28.97
C LYS A 31 -59.84 40.23 -29.04
N GLU A 32 -60.41 41.23 -29.69
CA GLU A 32 -59.82 42.55 -29.83
C GLU A 32 -60.24 43.44 -28.66
N TYR A 33 -59.26 44.01 -27.98
CA TYR A 33 -59.46 45.05 -26.98
C TYR A 33 -58.69 46.29 -27.46
N GLY A 34 -59.39 47.19 -28.15
CA GLY A 34 -58.81 48.42 -28.71
C GLY A 34 -57.65 48.13 -29.67
N LYS A 35 -56.42 48.52 -29.31
CA LYS A 35 -55.22 48.33 -30.14
C LYS A 35 -54.53 46.96 -29.96
N GLN A 36 -55.03 46.08 -29.10
CA GLN A 36 -54.39 44.79 -28.79
C GLN A 36 -55.31 43.61 -29.15
N LYS A 37 -54.76 42.56 -29.77
CA LYS A 37 -55.46 41.29 -30.07
C LYS A 37 -54.93 40.17 -29.18
N ILE A 38 -55.83 39.50 -28.45
CA ILE A 38 -55.50 38.33 -27.63
C ILE A 38 -55.96 37.08 -28.37
N HIS A 39 -55.02 36.22 -28.73
CA HIS A 39 -55.30 34.93 -29.36
C HIS A 39 -55.38 33.83 -28.31
N LEU A 40 -56.49 33.10 -28.28
CA LEU A 40 -56.75 31.97 -27.40
C LEU A 40 -57.06 30.74 -28.25
N THR A 41 -56.42 29.62 -27.95
CA THR A 41 -56.86 28.33 -28.50
C THR A 41 -58.14 27.92 -27.79
N LEU A 42 -59.24 27.75 -28.54
CA LEU A 42 -60.47 27.20 -28.01
C LEU A 42 -60.23 25.72 -27.66
N ILE A 43 -60.42 25.33 -26.41
CA ILE A 43 -60.15 23.95 -25.94
C ILE A 43 -60.93 22.89 -26.74
N LEU A 44 -62.02 23.28 -27.41
CA LEU A 44 -62.79 22.44 -28.32
C LEU A 44 -61.99 21.88 -29.50
N THR A 45 -60.92 22.55 -29.97
CA THR A 45 -60.05 21.97 -31.03
C THR A 45 -59.16 20.83 -30.53
N MET A 46 -59.00 20.66 -29.22
CA MET A 46 -58.38 19.47 -28.64
C MET A 46 -59.38 18.32 -28.44
N GLN A 47 -60.63 18.50 -28.84
CA GLN A 47 -61.70 17.50 -28.76
C GLN A 47 -61.67 16.54 -29.96
N ASN A 48 -60.47 16.04 -30.28
CA ASN A 48 -60.27 14.86 -31.13
C ASN A 48 -59.41 13.79 -30.42
N CYS A 49 -59.18 13.93 -29.11
CA CYS A 49 -58.62 12.85 -28.30
C CYS A 49 -59.67 11.77 -28.02
N SER A 50 -59.76 10.84 -28.96
CA SER A 50 -60.17 9.43 -28.82
C SER A 50 -61.63 9.11 -28.48
N LYS A 51 -62.22 8.25 -29.32
CA LYS A 51 -63.54 7.61 -29.22
C LYS A 51 -63.68 6.63 -28.05
N SER A 52 -62.97 6.85 -26.94
CA SER A 52 -63.11 6.09 -25.70
C SER A 52 -63.46 7.08 -24.60
N TRP A 53 -64.76 7.22 -24.33
CA TRP A 53 -65.29 8.03 -23.24
C TRP A 53 -64.94 7.36 -21.92
N MET A 54 -63.70 7.51 -21.46
CA MET A 54 -63.38 7.27 -20.07
C MET A 54 -64.03 8.37 -19.23
N SER A 55 -64.83 7.98 -18.24
CA SER A 55 -65.44 8.96 -17.34
C SER A 55 -64.35 9.75 -16.62
N ARG A 56 -64.61 11.03 -16.32
CA ARG A 56 -63.72 11.86 -15.48
C ARG A 56 -63.33 11.14 -14.18
N ARG A 57 -64.23 10.31 -13.65
CA ARG A 57 -63.97 9.45 -12.48
C ARG A 57 -62.88 8.41 -12.73
N GLU A 58 -62.88 7.74 -13.88
CA GLU A 58 -61.87 6.74 -14.24
C GLU A 58 -60.49 7.37 -14.47
N LEU A 59 -60.44 8.56 -15.06
CA LEU A 59 -59.19 9.32 -15.21
C LEU A 59 -58.60 9.71 -13.86
N LEU A 60 -59.44 10.15 -12.91
CA LEU A 60 -59.01 10.44 -11.54
C LEU A 60 -58.50 9.20 -10.81
N VAL A 61 -59.16 8.05 -10.99
CA VAL A 61 -58.72 6.76 -10.42
C VAL A 61 -57.36 6.36 -10.99
N ARG A 62 -57.16 6.46 -12.31
CA ARG A 62 -55.87 6.16 -12.93
C ARG A 62 -54.77 7.13 -12.51
N LEU A 63 -55.06 8.42 -12.45
CA LEU A 63 -54.10 9.42 -11.98
C LEU A 63 -53.68 9.15 -10.54
N ARG A 64 -54.65 8.84 -9.66
CA ARG A 64 -54.38 8.47 -8.27
C ARG A 64 -53.54 7.19 -8.18
N ALA A 65 -53.82 6.18 -9.01
CA ALA A 65 -53.05 4.96 -9.09
C ALA A 65 -51.59 5.22 -9.52
N VAL A 66 -51.38 6.02 -10.58
CA VAL A 66 -50.05 6.41 -11.06
C VAL A 66 -49.31 7.21 -10.00
N CYS A 67 -49.94 8.21 -9.38
CA CYS A 67 -49.33 8.97 -8.27
C CYS A 67 -48.94 8.07 -7.10
N SER A 68 -49.77 7.08 -6.75
CA SER A 68 -49.47 6.11 -5.68
C SER A 68 -48.29 5.21 -6.03
N ILE A 69 -48.21 4.71 -7.28
CA ILE A 69 -47.09 3.89 -7.76
C ILE A 69 -45.80 4.70 -7.79
N CYS A 70 -45.83 5.91 -8.37
CA CYS A 70 -44.68 6.80 -8.39
C CYS A 70 -44.21 7.16 -6.98
N GLY A 71 -45.13 7.46 -6.06
CA GLY A 71 -44.80 7.72 -4.65
C GLY A 71 -44.08 6.53 -4.02
N ARG A 72 -44.66 5.32 -4.12
CA ARG A 72 -44.05 4.09 -3.61
C ARG A 72 -42.66 3.83 -4.20
N TYR A 73 -42.48 4.06 -5.49
CA TYR A 73 -41.20 3.88 -6.17
C TYR A 73 -40.11 4.83 -5.64
N VAL A 74 -40.46 6.10 -5.40
CA VAL A 74 -39.54 7.08 -4.81
C VAL A 74 -39.16 6.67 -3.38
N PHE A 75 -40.12 6.21 -2.58
CA PHE A 75 -39.86 5.72 -1.22
C PHE A 75 -38.96 4.47 -1.23
N GLN A 76 -39.25 3.48 -2.07
CA GLN A 76 -38.42 2.27 -2.18
C GLN A 76 -36.99 2.58 -2.60
N ARG A 77 -36.80 3.50 -3.55
CA ARG A 77 -35.45 3.96 -3.93
C ARG A 77 -34.72 4.56 -2.73
N LYS A 78 -35.39 5.42 -1.96
CA LYS A 78 -34.79 6.09 -0.81
C LYS A 78 -34.43 5.11 0.31
N ILE A 79 -35.30 4.13 0.57
CA ILE A 79 -35.03 3.02 1.51
C ILE A 79 -33.78 2.26 1.05
N ARG A 80 -33.71 1.84 -0.22
CA ARG A 80 -32.57 1.09 -0.77
C ARG A 80 -31.25 1.87 -0.70
N THR A 81 -31.30 3.18 -0.93
CA THR A 81 -30.14 4.06 -0.76
C THR A 81 -29.70 4.16 0.70
N LEU A 82 -30.65 4.32 1.64
CA LEU A 82 -30.36 4.39 3.07
C LEU A 82 -29.78 3.06 3.60
N GLU A 83 -30.33 1.92 3.18
CA GLU A 83 -29.82 0.60 3.52
C GLU A 83 -28.38 0.40 3.02
N SER A 84 -28.09 0.79 1.78
CA SER A 84 -26.73 0.73 1.23
C SER A 84 -25.76 1.64 1.99
N ASN A 85 -26.19 2.86 2.34
CA ASN A 85 -25.36 3.78 3.12
C ASN A 85 -25.10 3.27 4.54
N LEU A 86 -26.10 2.69 5.19
CA LEU A 86 -25.96 2.08 6.51
C LEU A 86 -24.99 0.90 6.47
N ALA A 87 -25.09 0.03 5.46
CA ALA A 87 -24.15 -1.07 5.27
C ALA A 87 -22.70 -0.57 5.08
N LEU A 88 -22.50 0.50 4.31
CA LEU A 88 -21.19 1.12 4.14
C LEU A 88 -20.62 1.68 5.45
N GLN A 89 -21.44 2.33 6.27
CA GLN A 89 -21.02 2.83 7.59
C GLN A 89 -20.61 1.70 8.51
N GLN A 90 -21.40 0.62 8.59
CA GLN A 90 -21.08 -0.55 9.40
C GLN A 90 -19.76 -1.21 8.97
N ILE A 91 -19.48 -1.27 7.66
CA ILE A 91 -18.20 -1.77 7.15
C ILE A 91 -17.05 -0.88 7.60
N ARG A 92 -17.18 0.45 7.45
CA ARG A 92 -16.15 1.42 7.87
C ARG A 92 -15.85 1.34 9.38
N ASP A 93 -16.89 1.19 10.20
CA ASP A 93 -16.72 1.08 11.65
C ASP A 93 -16.00 -0.22 12.05
N LYS A 94 -16.33 -1.34 11.39
CA LYS A 94 -15.62 -2.61 11.59
C LYS A 94 -14.15 -2.51 11.16
N GLU A 95 -13.89 -1.90 10.00
CA GLU A 95 -12.54 -1.67 9.50
C GLU A 95 -11.72 -0.79 10.48
N ALA A 96 -12.30 0.30 10.98
CA ALA A 96 -11.63 1.17 11.94
C ALA A 96 -11.29 0.45 13.25
N LYS A 97 -12.19 -0.41 13.76
CA LYS A 97 -11.93 -1.24 14.95
C LYS A 97 -10.78 -2.23 14.71
N LEU A 98 -10.78 -2.92 13.57
CA LEU A 98 -9.73 -3.86 13.22
C LEU A 98 -8.38 -3.15 13.06
N ARG A 99 -8.33 -2.03 12.33
CA ARG A 99 -7.10 -1.23 12.16
C ARG A 99 -6.53 -0.76 13.51
N LYS A 100 -7.38 -0.32 14.43
CA LYS A 100 -6.95 0.03 15.79
C LYS A 100 -6.36 -1.18 16.51
N GLY A 101 -7.05 -2.32 16.52
CA GLY A 101 -6.54 -3.55 17.14
C GLY A 101 -5.18 -4.00 16.60
N VAL A 102 -5.02 -4.00 15.27
CA VAL A 102 -3.76 -4.33 14.59
C VAL A 102 -2.66 -3.33 14.97
N ASN A 103 -2.95 -2.02 14.97
CA ASN A 103 -1.96 -1.01 15.35
C ASN A 103 -1.49 -1.16 16.81
N TYR A 104 -2.39 -1.47 17.75
CA TYR A 104 -2.01 -1.69 19.14
C TYR A 104 -1.16 -2.95 19.32
N ALA A 105 -1.50 -4.05 18.64
CA ALA A 105 -0.72 -5.29 18.67
C ALA A 105 0.68 -5.08 18.05
N TRP A 106 0.73 -4.45 16.87
CA TRP A 106 1.99 -4.19 16.16
C TRP A 106 2.89 -3.24 16.95
N ALA A 107 2.34 -2.19 17.56
CA ALA A 107 3.11 -1.29 18.43
C ALA A 107 3.70 -2.01 19.65
N PHE A 108 3.00 -2.99 20.20
CA PHE A 108 3.51 -3.81 21.30
C PHE A 108 4.65 -4.73 20.86
N GLU A 109 4.47 -5.44 19.74
CA GLU A 109 5.50 -6.32 19.17
C GLU A 109 6.77 -5.56 18.79
N VAL A 110 6.63 -4.40 18.13
CA VAL A 110 7.76 -3.54 17.78
C VAL A 110 8.52 -3.13 19.03
N LYS A 111 7.81 -2.67 20.07
CA LYS A 111 8.43 -2.29 21.34
C LYS A 111 9.15 -3.47 22.02
N GLU A 112 8.54 -4.65 22.04
CA GLU A 112 9.16 -5.84 22.62
C GLU A 112 10.45 -6.23 21.87
N MET A 113 10.43 -6.13 20.54
CA MET A 113 11.59 -6.41 19.69
C MET A 113 12.67 -5.34 19.85
N GLU A 114 12.31 -4.08 19.99
CA GLU A 114 13.23 -2.99 20.33
C GLU A 114 13.90 -3.21 21.70
N ASP A 115 13.13 -3.61 22.72
CA ASP A 115 13.67 -3.92 24.05
C ASP A 115 14.64 -5.10 24.00
N LYS A 116 14.33 -6.15 23.21
CA LYS A 116 15.24 -7.27 22.94
C LYS A 116 16.52 -6.79 22.24
N LEU A 117 16.40 -5.94 21.21
CA LEU A 117 17.56 -5.38 20.51
C LEU A 117 18.42 -4.52 21.42
N VAL A 118 17.83 -3.71 22.30
CA VAL A 118 18.57 -2.90 23.28
C VAL A 118 19.35 -3.80 24.23
N LYS A 119 18.75 -4.90 24.71
CA LYS A 119 19.45 -5.89 25.55
C LYS A 119 20.60 -6.56 24.82
N LEU A 120 20.41 -6.96 23.56
CA LEU A 120 21.46 -7.57 22.73
C LEU A 120 22.60 -6.59 22.43
N ARG A 121 22.28 -5.33 22.12
CA ARG A 121 23.27 -4.27 21.89
C ARG A 121 24.06 -3.91 23.14
N LYS A 122 23.39 -3.86 24.31
CA LYS A 122 24.05 -3.64 25.60
C LYS A 122 24.86 -4.86 26.05
N GLY A 123 24.43 -6.06 25.65
CA GLY A 123 24.97 -7.33 26.12
C GLY A 123 26.19 -7.85 25.37
N VAL A 124 26.54 -7.35 24.18
CA VAL A 124 27.62 -7.96 23.38
C VAL A 124 28.44 -6.92 22.60
N THR A 125 29.35 -6.26 23.31
CA THR A 125 30.73 -6.06 22.86
C THR A 125 31.65 -6.28 24.05
N LEU A 126 31.73 -7.53 24.53
CA LEU A 126 32.59 -7.93 25.66
C LEU A 126 34.08 -7.67 25.38
N VAL A 127 34.46 -7.54 24.11
CA VAL A 127 35.82 -7.21 23.69
C VAL A 127 35.73 -6.01 22.76
N ARG A 128 36.52 -4.97 23.04
CA ARG A 128 36.61 -3.82 22.15
C ARG A 128 37.21 -4.28 20.81
N PRO A 129 36.79 -3.73 19.66
CA PRO A 129 37.36 -4.12 18.37
C PRO A 129 38.87 -3.89 18.31
N GLU A 130 39.37 -2.88 19.03
CA GLU A 130 40.79 -2.57 19.19
C GLU A 130 41.55 -3.67 19.94
N GLU A 131 41.02 -4.11 21.09
CA GLU A 131 41.60 -5.20 21.88
C GLU A 131 41.62 -6.51 21.10
N ARG A 132 40.54 -6.79 20.36
CA ARG A 132 40.46 -7.96 19.49
C ARG A 132 41.54 -7.93 18.39
N LYS A 133 41.73 -6.77 17.75
CA LYS A 133 42.74 -6.61 16.70
C LYS A 133 44.15 -6.75 17.26
N ALA A 134 44.44 -6.17 18.43
CA ALA A 134 45.73 -6.32 19.09
C ALA A 134 46.04 -7.79 19.42
N ILE A 135 45.06 -8.54 19.92
CA ILE A 135 45.22 -9.97 20.21
C ILE A 135 45.44 -10.78 18.92
N GLU A 136 44.70 -10.48 17.84
CA GLU A 136 44.87 -11.13 16.55
C GLU A 136 46.26 -10.85 15.94
N GLU A 137 46.77 -9.62 16.05
CA GLU A 137 48.11 -9.23 15.62
C GLU A 137 49.19 -9.97 16.43
N MET A 138 49.12 -9.91 17.77
CA MET A 138 50.03 -10.64 18.66
C MET A 138 50.06 -12.15 18.35
N TYR A 139 48.90 -12.77 18.16
CA TYR A 139 48.80 -14.18 17.85
C TYR A 139 49.43 -14.51 16.48
N SER A 140 49.25 -13.64 15.48
CA SER A 140 49.86 -13.80 14.15
C SER A 140 51.38 -13.66 14.18
N GLU A 141 51.92 -12.74 14.99
CA GLU A 141 53.35 -12.55 15.18
C GLU A 141 53.98 -13.76 15.86
N LYS A 142 53.33 -14.30 16.91
CA LYS A 142 53.82 -15.50 17.61
C LYS A 142 53.82 -16.73 16.71
N LEU A 143 52.79 -16.90 15.87
CA LEU A 143 52.79 -17.97 14.86
C LEU A 143 53.84 -17.76 13.77
N SER A 144 54.11 -16.51 13.37
CA SER A 144 55.20 -16.21 12.43
C SER A 144 56.56 -16.57 13.04
N GLN A 145 56.78 -16.27 14.32
CA GLN A 145 57.98 -16.64 15.06
C GLN A 145 58.13 -18.16 15.19
N TRP A 146 57.05 -18.88 15.47
CA TRP A 146 57.07 -20.35 15.52
C TRP A 146 57.38 -20.99 14.16
N ARG A 147 56.96 -20.37 13.05
CA ARG A 147 57.33 -20.81 11.70
C ARG A 147 58.80 -20.57 11.36
N LYS A 148 59.49 -19.65 12.04
CA LYS A 148 60.91 -19.39 11.79
C LYS A 148 61.74 -20.56 12.29
N ARG A 149 62.33 -21.29 11.34
CA ARG A 149 63.13 -22.50 11.57
C ARG A 149 64.56 -22.23 12.06
N MET A 150 64.79 -21.10 12.76
CA MET A 150 66.13 -20.67 13.20
C MET A 150 66.86 -21.78 13.96
N PHE A 151 66.14 -22.53 14.81
CA PHE A 151 66.70 -23.67 15.51
C PHE A 151 67.07 -24.82 14.57
N LYS A 152 66.24 -25.17 13.58
CA LYS A 152 66.55 -26.23 12.61
C LYS A 152 67.73 -25.87 11.70
N ASP A 153 67.89 -24.60 11.36
CA ASP A 153 69.00 -24.12 10.53
C ASP A 153 70.34 -24.21 11.30
N VAL A 154 70.35 -23.76 12.57
CA VAL A 154 71.52 -23.88 13.46
C VAL A 154 71.80 -25.35 13.80
N TRP A 155 70.76 -26.12 14.11
CA TRP A 155 70.87 -27.56 14.37
C TRP A 155 71.41 -28.32 13.18
N GLY A 156 70.95 -27.99 11.97
CA GLY A 156 71.48 -28.51 10.71
C GLY A 156 72.98 -28.26 10.59
N GLY A 157 73.43 -27.01 10.77
CA GLY A 157 74.84 -26.66 10.71
C GLY A 157 75.72 -27.34 11.77
N ILE A 158 75.18 -27.60 12.97
CA ILE A 158 75.89 -28.34 14.04
C ILE A 158 75.98 -29.84 13.71
N THR A 159 74.92 -30.41 13.15
CA THR A 159 74.81 -31.85 12.92
C THR A 159 75.35 -32.32 11.56
N GLU A 160 75.61 -31.40 10.63
CA GLU A 160 76.12 -31.70 9.29
C GLU A 160 77.51 -32.37 9.28
N ASN A 161 78.33 -32.13 10.32
CA ASN A 161 79.66 -32.73 10.50
C ASN A 161 79.76 -33.64 11.75
N SER A 162 78.63 -34.01 12.35
CA SER A 162 78.60 -34.83 13.57
C SER A 162 78.84 -36.32 13.27
N PRO A 163 79.78 -36.99 13.97
CA PRO A 163 79.96 -38.44 13.90
C PRO A 163 79.00 -39.24 14.81
N GLN A 164 78.18 -38.58 15.64
CA GLN A 164 77.24 -39.22 16.57
C GLN A 164 75.84 -39.42 15.96
N ASP A 165 75.12 -40.43 16.46
CA ASP A 165 73.73 -40.67 16.09
C ASP A 165 72.81 -39.54 16.56
N LEU A 166 72.11 -38.93 15.61
CA LEU A 166 71.27 -37.75 15.81
C LEU A 166 70.14 -37.94 16.83
N LYS A 167 69.73 -39.18 17.13
CA LYS A 167 68.67 -39.47 18.10
C LYS A 167 69.21 -39.44 19.52
N GLU A 168 70.34 -40.10 19.77
CA GLU A 168 70.99 -40.13 21.08
C GLU A 168 71.49 -38.74 21.47
N PHE A 169 72.06 -38.00 20.52
CA PHE A 169 72.50 -36.62 20.76
C PHE A 169 71.35 -35.65 21.08
N LYS A 170 70.14 -35.91 20.57
CA LYS A 170 68.94 -35.14 20.93
C LYS A 170 68.44 -35.47 22.32
N GLU A 171 68.44 -36.74 22.68
CA GLU A 171 68.04 -37.21 24.02
C GLU A 171 69.03 -36.73 25.10
N GLU A 172 70.34 -36.75 24.82
CA GLU A 172 71.38 -36.24 25.73
C GLU A 172 71.25 -34.73 25.96
N LEU A 173 70.88 -33.97 24.93
CA LEU A 173 70.63 -32.53 25.03
C LEU A 173 69.23 -32.17 25.56
N GLY A 174 68.36 -33.16 25.78
CA GLY A 174 66.99 -32.94 26.25
C GLY A 174 66.11 -32.14 25.28
N LEU A 175 66.30 -32.32 23.97
CA LEU A 175 65.54 -31.62 22.94
C LEU A 175 64.23 -32.35 22.64
N GLU A 176 63.11 -31.71 22.97
CA GLU A 176 61.76 -32.17 22.65
C GLU A 176 61.19 -31.38 21.47
N TYR A 177 60.47 -32.05 20.57
CA TYR A 177 59.73 -31.40 19.50
C TYR A 177 58.28 -31.11 19.93
N ASP A 178 57.65 -30.15 19.25
CA ASP A 178 56.25 -29.81 19.48
C ASP A 178 55.31 -31.03 19.32
N GLU A 179 55.69 -32.00 18.48
CA GLU A 179 54.96 -33.27 18.29
C GLU A 179 55.01 -34.18 19.52
N ASP A 180 56.09 -34.14 20.30
CA ASP A 180 56.28 -34.93 21.53
C ASP A 180 55.37 -34.42 22.67
N VAL A 181 54.99 -33.14 22.62
CA VAL A 181 54.07 -32.50 23.56
C VAL A 181 52.64 -32.41 22.99
N SER A 182 52.35 -33.08 21.87
CA SER A 182 51.05 -33.08 21.16
C SER A 182 50.56 -31.70 20.68
N VAL A 183 51.50 -30.79 20.43
CA VAL A 183 51.23 -29.42 19.96
C VAL A 183 51.40 -29.36 18.44
N SER A 184 50.32 -29.07 17.71
CA SER A 184 50.35 -28.95 16.24
C SER A 184 50.18 -27.51 15.76
N LEU A 185 51.20 -27.00 15.06
CA LEU A 185 51.16 -25.69 14.40
C LEU A 185 49.97 -25.54 13.43
N GLN A 186 49.55 -26.63 12.78
CA GLN A 186 48.43 -26.62 11.83
C GLN A 186 47.10 -26.31 12.54
N SER A 187 46.86 -26.93 13.69
CA SER A 187 45.66 -26.69 14.51
C SER A 187 45.53 -25.22 14.92
N PHE A 188 46.65 -24.59 15.30
CA PHE A 188 46.68 -23.18 15.67
C PHE A 188 46.54 -22.23 14.47
N SER A 189 47.03 -22.62 13.29
CA SER A 189 46.88 -21.87 12.03
C SER A 189 45.42 -21.87 11.52
N ASP A 190 44.71 -23.00 11.67
CA ASP A 190 43.31 -23.14 11.21
C ASP A 190 42.34 -22.27 12.03
N LEU A 191 42.65 -22.03 13.31
CA LEU A 191 41.89 -21.12 14.17
C LEU A 191 41.87 -19.67 13.64
N LEU A 192 42.99 -19.18 13.08
CA LEU A 192 43.08 -17.85 12.47
C LEU A 192 42.25 -17.74 11.18
N GLN A 193 42.25 -18.77 10.35
CA GLN A 193 41.48 -18.77 9.10
C GLN A 193 39.97 -18.75 9.39
N ARG A 194 39.53 -19.49 10.41
CA ARG A 194 38.13 -19.46 10.88
C ARG A 194 37.71 -18.08 11.36
N CYS A 195 38.60 -17.33 12.02
CA CYS A 195 38.31 -15.95 12.45
C CYS A 195 38.13 -14.98 11.27
N LYS A 196 38.96 -15.08 10.22
CA LYS A 196 38.86 -14.22 9.02
C LYS A 196 37.61 -14.46 8.19
N ASN A 197 37.16 -15.71 8.09
CA ASN A 197 35.96 -16.06 7.33
C ASN A 197 34.66 -15.59 8.02
N ARG A 198 34.64 -15.47 9.36
CA ARG A 198 33.49 -14.93 10.11
C ARG A 198 33.31 -13.42 9.93
N ALA A 199 34.35 -12.67 9.60
CA ALA A 199 34.28 -11.21 9.44
C ALA A 199 33.76 -10.76 8.06
N ARG A 200 33.67 -11.65 7.07
CA ARG A 200 33.23 -11.32 5.68
C ARG A 200 31.71 -11.38 5.47
N GLY A 201 30.93 -11.64 6.51
CA GLY A 201 29.47 -11.81 6.44
C GLY A 201 28.64 -10.71 7.10
N GLN A 202 29.23 -9.54 7.39
CA GLN A 202 28.52 -8.34 7.85
C GLN A 202 28.70 -7.20 6.85
#